data_AF-A0A3R5QVA8-F1
#
_entry.id   AF-A0A3R5QVA8-F1
#
_cell.length_a   1.000
_cell.length_b   1.000
_cell.length_c   1.000
_cell.angle_alpha   90.00
_cell.angle_beta   90.00
_cell.angle_gamma   90.00
#
_symmetry.space_group_name_H-M   'P 1'
#
loop_
_entity.id
_entity.type
_entity.pdbx_description
1 polymer ?
#
loop_
_entity_poly.entity_id
_entity_poly.type
_entity_poly.pdbx_seq_one_letter_code
_entity_poly.pdbx_strand_id
1 'polypeptide(L)' 'MTEIGKMIRDEGLKEGRQEGLKEGMEIGKVELLIKQLIKKFKKIPSEYEEKIKKLPVTTIDVIATDIFVLEFVKDLDEYF' A
#
# COMPACT_ATOMS: atom_id res chain seq x y z
N MET A 1 -37.01 -16.10 -1.87
CA MET A 1 -35.71 -15.82 -2.52
C MET A 1 -35.39 -17.01 -3.41
N THR A 2 -35.18 -16.78 -4.71
CA THR A 2 -34.84 -17.87 -5.65
C THR A 2 -33.42 -18.37 -5.40
N GLU A 3 -33.11 -19.59 -5.84
CA GLU A 3 -31.74 -20.12 -5.78
C GLU A 3 -30.76 -19.21 -6.53
N ILE A 4 -31.19 -18.62 -7.65
CA ILE A 4 -30.42 -17.61 -8.40
C ILE A 4 -30.13 -16.37 -7.54
N GLY A 5 -31.12 -15.85 -6.82
CA GLY A 5 -30.93 -14.71 -5.94
C GLY A 5 -30.02 -14.98 -4.74
N LYS A 6 -29.95 -16.23 -4.26
CA LYS A 6 -28.97 -16.63 -3.24
C LYS A 6 -27.55 -16.65 -3.83
N MET A 7 -27.38 -17.27 -5.00
CA MET A 7 -26.07 -17.36 -5.67
C MET A 7 -25.47 -15.98 -5.92
N ILE A 8 -26.22 -15.05 -6.52
CA ILE A 8 -25.74 -13.69 -6.80
C ILE A 8 -25.31 -12.96 -5.53
N ARG A 9 -26.09 -13.08 -4.44
CA ARG A 9 -25.73 -12.44 -3.16
C ARG A 9 -24.45 -13.03 -2.58
N ASP A 10 -24.33 -14.35 -2.59
CA ASP A 10 -23.18 -15.03 -1.98
C ASP A 10 -21.90 -14.78 -2.81
N GLU A 11 -22.00 -14.68 -4.13
CA GLU A 11 -20.91 -14.24 -5.01
C GLU A 11 -20.51 -12.80 -4.72
N GLY A 12 -21.46 -11.86 -4.64
CA GLY A 12 -21.15 -10.46 -4.33
C GLY A 12 -20.50 -10.27 -2.95
N LEU A 13 -20.90 -11.05 -1.94
CA LEU A 13 -20.25 -11.04 -0.62
C LEU A 13 -18.83 -11.59 -0.67
N LYS A 14 -18.59 -12.59 -1.53
CA LYS A 14 -17.25 -13.18 -1.71
C LYS A 14 -16.33 -12.20 -2.44
N GLU A 15 -16.80 -11.57 -3.51
CA GLU A 15 -16.05 -10.56 -4.28
C GLU A 15 -15.72 -9.35 -3.40
N GLY A 16 -16.71 -8.77 -2.72
CA GLY A 16 -16.47 -7.62 -1.84
C GLY A 16 -15.51 -7.93 -0.69
N ARG A 17 -15.51 -9.16 -0.16
CA ARG A 17 -14.50 -9.59 0.83
C ARG A 17 -13.10 -9.68 0.22
N GLN A 18 -12.97 -10.19 -1.00
CA GLN A 18 -11.68 -10.32 -1.68
C GLN A 18 -11.11 -8.94 -2.04
N GLU A 19 -11.93 -8.04 -2.57
CA GLU A 19 -11.55 -6.66 -2.88
C GLU A 19 -11.12 -5.92 -1.61
N GLY A 20 -11.94 -5.97 -0.54
CA GLY A 20 -11.60 -5.32 0.73
C GLY A 20 -10.31 -5.87 1.37
N LEU A 21 -10.04 -7.18 1.25
CA LEU A 21 -8.77 -7.77 1.70
C LEU A 21 -7.59 -7.24 0.89
N LYS A 22 -7.75 -7.14 -0.43
CA LYS A 22 -6.70 -6.63 -1.33
C LYS A 22 -6.40 -5.16 -1.04
N GLU A 23 -7.42 -4.31 -0.99
CA GLU A 23 -7.27 -2.88 -0.68
C GLU A 23 -6.65 -2.67 0.71
N GLY A 24 -7.12 -3.42 1.72
CA GLY A 24 -6.56 -3.34 3.07
C GLY A 24 -5.09 -3.73 3.14
N MET A 25 -4.66 -4.72 2.36
CA MET A 25 -3.27 -5.13 2.27
C MET A 25 -2.41 -4.07 1.58
N GLU A 26 -2.90 -3.46 0.49
CA GLU A 26 -2.20 -2.39 -0.23
C GLU A 26 -2.03 -1.13 0.64
N ILE A 27 -3.10 -0.68 1.29
CA ILE A 27 -3.07 0.46 2.23
C ILE A 27 -2.12 0.18 3.39
N GLY A 28 -2.19 -1.02 3.96
CA GLY A 28 -1.32 -1.43 5.08
C GLY A 28 0.17 -1.38 4.73
N LYS A 29 0.55 -1.82 3.52
CA LYS A 29 1.93 -1.74 3.03
C LYS A 29 2.41 -0.29 2.93
N VAL A 30 1.60 0.59 2.34
CA VAL A 30 1.92 2.02 2.18
C VAL A 30 2.13 2.68 3.55
N GLU A 31 1.19 2.49 4.49
CA GLU A 31 1.30 3.08 5.82
C GLU A 31 2.52 2.58 6.59
N LEU A 32 2.80 1.27 6.50
CA LEU A 32 3.95 0.68 7.16
C LEU A 32 5.25 1.24 6.58
N LEU A 33 5.37 1.35 5.25
CA LEU A 33 6.54 1.94 4.60
C LEU A 33 6.77 3.37 5.08
N ILE A 34 5.75 4.22 5.09
CA ILE A 34 5.84 5.61 5.58
C ILE A 34 6.35 5.65 7.02
N LYS A 35 5.79 4.82 7.92
CA LYS A 35 6.23 4.75 9.33
C LYS A 35 7.70 4.32 9.45
N GLN A 36 8.15 3.36 8.64
CA GLN A 36 9.54 2.91 8.63
C GLN A 36 10.49 4.01 8.12
N LEU A 37 10.12 4.72 7.06
CA LEU A 37 10.89 5.85 6.52
C LEU A 37 10.98 7.01 7.53
N ILE A 38 9.88 7.36 8.21
CA ILE A 38 9.90 8.34 9.32
C ILE A 38 10.84 7.87 10.43
N LYS A 39 10.78 6.58 10.81
CA LYS A 39 11.64 6.04 11.88
C LYS A 39 13.12 6.12 11.51
N LYS A 40 13.46 5.83 10.26
CA LYS A 40 14.83 5.86 9.72
C LYS A 40 15.36 7.28 9.59
N PHE A 41 14.63 8.17 8.91
CA PHE A 41 15.09 9.53 8.57
C PHE A 41 14.69 10.59 9.60
N LYS A 42 14.00 10.21 10.68
CA LYS A 42 13.38 11.07 11.72
C LYS A 42 12.21 11.92 11.24
N LYS A 43 12.25 12.38 9.99
CA LYS A 43 11.19 13.11 9.31
C LYS A 43 11.27 12.83 7.81
N ILE A 44 10.12 12.88 7.14
CA ILE A 44 10.00 12.93 5.69
C ILE A 44 9.11 14.11 5.34
N PRO A 45 9.42 14.89 4.30
CA PRO A 45 8.54 15.97 3.85
C PRO A 45 7.20 15.41 3.38
N SER A 46 6.12 16.16 3.58
CA SER A 46 4.76 15.74 3.19
C SER A 46 4.64 15.42 1.71
N GLU A 47 5.42 16.08 0.86
CA GLU A 47 5.47 15.79 -0.58
C GLU A 47 5.90 14.34 -0.86
N TYR A 48 6.88 13.81 -0.13
CA TYR A 48 7.31 12.41 -0.28
C TYR A 48 6.22 11.44 0.19
N GLU A 49 5.55 11.75 1.30
CA GLU A 49 4.44 10.92 1.78
C GLU A 49 3.29 10.86 0.75
N GLU A 50 2.96 11.99 0.12
CA GLU A 50 1.93 12.05 -0.92
C GLU A 50 2.33 11.30 -2.18
N LYS A 51 3.60 11.38 -2.59
CA LYS A 51 4.11 10.60 -3.71
C LYS A 51 4.03 9.10 -3.42
N ILE A 52 4.49 8.66 -2.24
CA ILE A 52 4.44 7.25 -1.81
C ILE A 52 3.00 6.73 -1.82
N LYS A 53 2.03 7.49 -1.33
CA LYS A 53 0.61 7.08 -1.33
C LYS A 53 0.01 6.87 -2.72
N LYS A 54 0.63 7.41 -3.77
CA LYS A 54 0.18 7.28 -5.16
C LYS A 54 0.96 6.23 -5.94
N LEU A 55 2.01 5.64 -5.35
CA LEU A 55 2.82 4.63 -6.02
C LEU A 55 2.06 3.30 -6.17
N PRO A 56 2.32 2.56 -7.25
CA PRO A 56 1.89 1.17 -7.35
C PRO A 56 2.44 0.36 -6.17
N VAL A 57 1.66 -0.59 -5.65
CA VAL A 57 2.08 -1.47 -4.55
C VAL A 57 3.39 -2.22 -4.85
N THR A 58 3.68 -2.51 -6.12
CA THR A 58 4.94 -3.13 -6.53
C THR A 58 6.14 -2.22 -6.25
N THR A 59 6.02 -0.92 -6.51
CA THR A 59 7.08 0.05 -6.18
C THR A 59 7.24 0.19 -4.67
N ILE A 60 6.13 0.14 -3.90
CA ILE A 60 6.17 0.12 -2.43
C ILE A 60 6.99 -1.07 -1.91
N ASP A 61 6.81 -2.25 -2.49
CA ASP A 61 7.56 -3.46 -2.11
C ASP A 61 9.06 -3.34 -2.42
N VAL A 62 9.42 -2.67 -3.53
CA VAL A 62 10.84 -2.39 -3.86
C VAL A 62 11.45 -1.44 -2.84
N ILE A 63 10.82 -0.29 -2.57
CA ILE A 63 11.33 0.67 -1.58
C ILE A 63 11.45 0.01 -0.19
N ALA A 64 10.49 -0.84 0.18
CA ALA A 64 10.52 -1.57 1.45
C ALA A 64 11.71 -2.54 1.55
N THR A 65 12.12 -3.14 0.43
CA THR A 65 13.30 -4.02 0.36
C THR A 65 14.59 -3.21 0.43
N ASP A 66 14.63 -2.09 -0.28
CA ASP A 66 15.80 -1.22 -0.39
C ASP A 66 15.95 -0.27 0.82
N ILE A 67 15.00 -0.27 1.76
CA ILE A 67 14.99 0.66 2.91
C ILE A 67 16.29 0.64 3.73
N PHE A 68 16.99 -0.50 3.76
CA PHE A 68 18.25 -0.62 4.50
C PHE A 68 19.43 0.01 3.77
N VAL A 69 19.37 0.12 2.43
CA VAL A 69 20.43 0.75 1.62
C VAL A 69 20.22 2.25 1.41
N LEU A 70 19.00 2.77 1.58
CA LEU A 70 18.76 4.22 1.51
C LEU A 70 19.57 4.94 2.61
N GLU A 71 20.29 6.01 2.26
CA GLU A 71 21.08 6.82 3.20
C GLU A 71 20.36 8.14 3.54
N PHE A 72 19.68 8.72 2.57
CA PHE A 72 18.98 10.00 2.68
C PHE A 72 17.54 9.91 2.17
N VAL A 73 16.68 10.82 2.64
CA VAL A 73 15.29 10.95 2.13
C VAL A 73 15.28 11.15 0.62
N LYS A 74 16.28 11.86 0.08
CA LYS A 74 16.41 12.15 -1.34
C LYS A 74 16.60 10.90 -2.20
N ASP A 75 17.11 9.81 -1.63
CA ASP A 75 17.30 8.55 -2.37
C ASP A 75 15.95 7.94 -2.80
N LEU A 76 14.83 8.37 -2.19
CA LEU A 76 13.49 8.03 -2.66
C LEU A 76 13.16 8.62 -4.04
N ASP A 77 13.89 9.64 -4.50
CA ASP A 77 13.68 10.26 -5.81
C ASP A 77 13.83 9.27 -6.97
N GLU A 78 14.57 8.17 -6.79
CA GLU A 78 14.77 7.11 -7.79
C GLU A 78 13.50 6.28 -8.07
N TYR A 79 12.47 6.39 -7.23
CA TYR A 79 11.25 5.57 -7.29
C TYR A 79 10.00 6.34 -7.74
N PHE A 80 10.10 7.64 -7.99
CA PHE A 80 8.97 8.52 -8.35
C PHE A 80 8.87 8.83 -9.85
#